data_AF-A0AAD1VJT7-F1
#
_entry.id   AF-A0AAD1VJT7-F1
#
_cell.length_a   1.000
_cell.length_b   1.000
_cell.length_c   1.000
_cell.angle_alpha   90.00
_cell.angle_beta   90.00
_cell.angle_gamma   90.00
#
_symmetry.space_group_name_H-M   'P 1'
#
loop_
_entity.id
_entity.type
_entity.pdbx_description
1 polymer ?
#
loop_
_entity_poly.entity_id
_entity_poly.type
_entity_poly.pdbx_seq_one_letter_code
_entity_poly.pdbx_strand_id
1 'polypeptide(L)'
;MSCSLGRRQNVEILHYWWKTGAQDSNVLQNSSRITITSNLQSSSLLISSVTARDSGLYVCEIVVDKTSLLYTYTGNGSHLLVTVTPVISLWIEEEKALLICEAQRFYPQNLTILWSFSLMETQSWDNVTENEDRTYTKRSTVKITSRMWGQSVTCCLEHRSLTAPLSKSLNLYGSVTSLYHQLFPVRVLMTLILILSPLICQLYIHFAK
;
A
#
# COMPACT_ATOMS: atom_id res chain seq x y z
N MET A 1 18.79 1.73 -20.29
CA MET A 1 18.09 2.19 -21.52
C MET A 1 19.13 2.48 -22.58
N SER A 2 18.81 2.31 -23.87
CA SER A 2 19.74 2.53 -24.99
C SER A 2 19.10 3.40 -26.07
N CYS A 3 19.92 4.21 -26.72
CA CYS A 3 19.53 5.14 -27.77
C CYS A 3 20.51 5.04 -28.95
N SER A 4 19.99 4.94 -30.16
CA SER A 4 20.80 4.82 -31.37
C SER A 4 20.04 5.35 -32.58
N LEU A 5 20.76 5.97 -33.53
CA LEU A 5 20.19 6.40 -34.80
C LEU A 5 20.22 5.25 -35.82
N GLY A 6 19.04 4.80 -36.26
CA GLY A 6 18.88 3.64 -37.14
C GLY A 6 19.34 3.85 -38.58
N ARG A 7 19.01 4.98 -39.22
CA ARG A 7 19.39 5.27 -40.62
C ARG A 7 20.43 6.39 -40.68
N ARG A 8 21.64 6.07 -41.17
CA ARG A 8 22.76 7.01 -41.32
C ARG A 8 23.10 7.18 -42.80
N GLN A 9 22.68 8.28 -43.41
CA GLN A 9 23.13 8.65 -44.76
C GLN A 9 23.65 10.08 -44.71
N ASN A 10 24.98 10.23 -44.81
CA ASN A 10 25.70 11.51 -44.73
C ASN A 10 25.44 12.29 -43.43
N VAL A 11 25.52 11.59 -42.29
CA VAL A 11 25.28 12.17 -40.97
C VAL A 11 26.37 11.74 -40.00
N GLU A 12 27.03 12.71 -39.35
CA GLU A 12 27.99 12.48 -38.27
C GLU A 12 27.33 12.77 -36.93
N ILE A 13 27.41 11.81 -35.99
CA ILE A 13 26.83 11.99 -34.66
C ILE A 13 27.82 12.73 -33.79
N LEU A 14 27.43 13.91 -33.31
CA LEU A 14 28.28 14.73 -32.45
C LEU A 14 28.06 14.35 -30.98
N HIS A 15 26.81 14.42 -30.51
CA HIS A 15 26.49 14.24 -29.09
C HIS A 15 25.13 13.57 -28.87
N TYR A 16 25.03 12.87 -27.74
CA TYR A 16 23.78 12.34 -27.20
C TYR A 16 23.42 13.08 -25.92
N TRP A 17 22.13 13.33 -25.74
CA TRP A 17 21.55 13.97 -24.57
C TRP A 17 20.43 13.10 -24.03
N TRP A 18 20.31 13.04 -22.71
CA TRP A 18 19.20 12.36 -22.04
C TRP A 18 18.43 13.35 -21.18
N LYS A 19 17.11 13.24 -21.16
CA LYS A 19 16.24 14.05 -20.30
C LYS A 19 15.06 13.25 -19.76
N THR A 20 14.50 13.68 -18.63
CA THR A 20 13.25 13.10 -18.09
C THR A 20 12.04 13.91 -18.54
N GLY A 21 11.00 13.20 -18.99
CA GLY A 21 9.83 13.81 -19.60
C GLY A 21 10.11 14.45 -20.96
N ALA A 22 9.15 15.26 -21.43
CA ALA A 22 9.23 15.95 -22.72
C ALA A 22 9.76 17.39 -22.61
N GLN A 23 10.04 17.89 -21.39
CA GLN A 23 10.51 19.26 -21.17
C GLN A 23 12.04 19.33 -21.14
N ASP A 24 12.58 20.42 -21.66
CA ASP A 24 14.03 20.64 -21.80
C ASP A 24 14.75 20.94 -20.48
N SER A 25 14.05 21.29 -19.41
CA SER A 25 14.62 21.62 -18.09
C SER A 25 15.15 20.41 -17.31
N ASN A 26 14.92 19.18 -17.78
CA ASN A 26 15.18 17.96 -17.04
C ASN A 26 16.34 17.13 -17.63
N VAL A 27 17.41 17.79 -18.07
CA VAL A 27 18.59 17.12 -18.64
C VAL A 27 19.31 16.29 -17.58
N LEU A 28 19.60 15.03 -17.93
CA LEU A 28 20.33 14.10 -17.08
C LEU A 28 21.84 14.24 -17.29
N GLN A 29 22.57 14.12 -16.19
CA GLN A 29 24.03 14.17 -16.15
C GLN A 29 24.57 13.03 -15.31
N ASN A 30 25.85 12.70 -15.53
CA ASN A 30 26.55 11.70 -14.72
C ASN A 30 26.56 12.10 -13.24
N SER A 31 26.23 11.16 -12.37
CA SER A 31 26.17 11.34 -10.92
C SER A 31 26.48 10.01 -10.22
N SER A 32 26.35 9.96 -8.90
CA SER A 32 26.52 8.71 -8.15
C SER A 32 25.54 7.61 -8.55
N ARG A 33 24.31 7.97 -8.97
CA ARG A 33 23.27 7.01 -9.39
C ARG A 33 23.12 6.90 -10.90
N ILE A 34 23.52 7.91 -11.66
CA ILE A 34 23.29 7.98 -13.11
C ILE A 34 24.61 7.82 -13.84
N THR A 35 24.66 6.87 -14.76
CA THR A 35 25.79 6.65 -15.66
C THR A 35 25.31 6.69 -17.10
N ILE A 36 25.84 7.64 -17.86
CA ILE A 36 25.59 7.86 -19.27
C ILE A 36 26.90 7.55 -20.00
N THR A 37 26.85 6.58 -20.89
CA THR A 37 27.97 6.20 -21.75
C THR A 37 27.56 6.32 -23.20
N SER A 38 28.36 7.05 -23.98
CA SER A 38 28.05 7.32 -25.38
C SER A 38 29.24 6.94 -26.26
N ASN A 39 28.95 6.39 -27.43
CA ASN A 39 29.93 6.15 -28.50
C ASN A 39 29.33 6.63 -29.84
N LEU A 40 30.07 6.45 -30.94
CA LEU A 40 29.61 6.88 -32.27
C LEU A 40 28.35 6.14 -32.77
N GLN A 41 27.97 5.03 -32.14
CA GLN A 41 26.83 4.20 -32.56
C GLN A 41 25.59 4.38 -31.68
N SER A 42 25.77 4.53 -30.38
CA SER A 42 24.69 4.56 -29.41
C SER A 42 25.11 5.26 -28.12
N SER A 43 24.11 5.70 -27.37
CA SER A 43 24.25 6.08 -25.97
C SER A 43 23.41 5.17 -25.09
N SER A 44 23.90 4.89 -23.89
CA SER A 44 23.18 4.14 -22.88
C SER A 44 23.11 4.91 -21.57
N LEU A 45 21.93 4.87 -20.97
CA LEU A 45 21.62 5.42 -19.66
C LEU A 45 21.38 4.27 -18.68
N LEU A 46 22.18 4.25 -17.62
CA LEU A 46 22.08 3.35 -16.48
C LEU A 46 21.70 4.15 -15.24
N ILE A 47 20.70 3.67 -14.51
CA ILE A 47 20.26 4.22 -13.22
C ILE A 47 20.48 3.14 -12.18
N SER A 48 21.37 3.38 -11.22
CA SER A 48 21.63 2.49 -10.09
C SER A 48 20.74 2.86 -8.90
N SER A 49 20.47 1.88 -8.03
CA SER A 49 19.60 2.05 -6.84
C SER A 49 18.24 2.65 -7.21
N VAL A 50 17.52 1.94 -8.09
CA VAL A 50 16.23 2.37 -8.65
C VAL A 50 15.16 2.44 -7.57
N THR A 51 14.42 3.55 -7.54
CA THR A 51 13.35 3.84 -6.59
C THR A 51 12.06 4.23 -7.32
N ALA A 52 10.93 4.29 -6.61
CA ALA A 52 9.64 4.72 -7.16
C ALA A 52 9.73 6.07 -7.93
N ARG A 53 10.59 6.97 -7.46
CA ARG A 53 10.87 8.30 -8.05
C ARG A 53 11.42 8.27 -9.45
N ASP A 54 12.13 7.21 -9.79
CA ASP A 54 12.79 7.09 -11.09
C ASP A 54 11.80 6.62 -12.16
N SER A 55 10.55 6.26 -11.80
CA SER A 55 9.51 5.96 -12.78
C SER A 55 9.15 7.18 -13.61
N GLY A 56 9.07 7.03 -14.93
CA GLY A 56 8.71 8.09 -15.84
C GLY A 56 9.21 7.87 -17.25
N LEU A 57 8.99 8.87 -18.10
CA LEU A 57 9.47 8.89 -19.47
C LEU A 57 10.92 9.38 -19.51
N TYR A 58 11.78 8.65 -20.21
CA TYR A 58 13.16 9.04 -20.49
C TYR A 58 13.33 9.23 -21.98
N VAL A 59 13.78 10.40 -22.39
CA VAL A 59 13.93 10.78 -23.79
C VAL A 59 15.41 10.98 -24.11
N CYS A 60 15.82 10.50 -25.27
CA CYS A 60 17.15 10.71 -25.81
C CYS A 60 17.08 11.67 -27.00
N GLU A 61 18.01 12.60 -27.08
CA GLU A 61 18.20 13.49 -28.22
C GLU A 61 19.60 13.31 -28.80
N ILE A 62 19.68 13.33 -30.13
CA ILE A 62 20.90 13.12 -30.88
C ILE A 62 21.16 14.38 -31.68
N VAL A 63 22.32 15.00 -31.46
CA VAL A 63 22.79 16.12 -32.26
C VAL A 63 23.73 15.57 -33.34
N VAL A 64 23.45 15.94 -34.57
CA VAL A 64 24.22 15.47 -35.72
C VAL A 64 24.64 16.61 -36.64
N ASP A 65 25.78 16.45 -37.28
CA ASP A 65 26.17 17.25 -38.44
C ASP A 65 25.70 16.54 -39.72
N LYS A 66 24.94 17.26 -40.52
CA LYS A 66 24.58 16.87 -41.88
C LYS A 66 24.85 18.04 -42.79
N THR A 67 25.80 17.87 -43.71
CA THR A 67 26.14 18.89 -44.74
C THR A 67 26.48 20.25 -44.13
N SER A 68 27.26 20.29 -43.04
CA SER A 68 27.67 21.50 -42.33
C SER A 68 26.52 22.24 -41.64
N LEU A 69 25.42 21.53 -41.36
CA LEU A 69 24.27 22.02 -40.59
C LEU A 69 24.00 21.09 -39.41
N LEU A 70 23.72 21.69 -38.26
CA LEU A 70 23.39 20.96 -37.04
C LEU A 70 21.90 20.63 -37.02
N TYR A 71 21.58 19.35 -36.83
CA TYR A 71 20.23 18.87 -36.62
C TYR A 71 20.11 18.14 -35.28
N THR A 72 18.99 18.33 -34.60
CA THR A 72 18.64 17.59 -33.38
C THR A 72 17.49 16.66 -33.68
N TYR A 73 17.68 15.38 -33.38
CA TYR A 73 16.65 14.35 -33.46
C TYR A 73 16.23 13.91 -32.07
N THR A 74 14.94 13.99 -31.78
CA THR A 74 14.36 13.52 -30.52
C THR A 74 13.78 12.13 -30.70
N GLY A 75 14.22 11.18 -29.86
CA GLY A 75 13.65 9.84 -29.83
C GLY A 75 12.26 9.81 -29.21
N ASN A 76 11.49 8.76 -29.48
CA ASN A 76 10.14 8.57 -28.91
C ASN A 76 10.13 8.42 -27.37
N GLY A 77 11.29 8.18 -26.78
CA GLY A 77 11.46 7.94 -25.35
C GLY A 77 11.12 6.51 -24.91
N SER A 78 11.46 6.19 -23.67
CA SER A 78 11.19 4.90 -23.03
C SER A 78 10.57 5.14 -21.66
N HIS A 79 9.47 4.45 -21.37
CA HIS A 79 8.78 4.58 -20.09
C HIS A 79 9.34 3.57 -19.09
N LEU A 80 10.10 4.06 -18.11
CA LEU A 80 10.53 3.26 -16.97
C LEU A 80 9.39 3.18 -15.97
N LEU A 81 8.94 1.97 -15.68
CA LEU A 81 7.98 1.72 -14.61
C LEU A 81 8.67 0.92 -13.51
N VAL A 82 8.81 1.53 -12.35
CA VAL A 82 9.23 0.84 -11.13
C VAL A 82 8.01 0.24 -10.47
N THR A 83 8.18 -0.90 -9.80
CA THR A 83 7.12 -1.52 -9.01
C THR A 83 7.66 -1.90 -7.64
N VAL A 84 6.86 -1.69 -6.59
CA VAL A 84 7.21 -2.03 -5.22
C VAL A 84 6.07 -2.87 -4.63
N THR A 85 6.41 -3.99 -4.00
CA THR A 85 5.46 -4.93 -3.39
C THR A 85 4.94 -4.41 -2.05
N PRO A 86 3.61 -4.38 -1.84
CA PRO A 86 3.04 -3.95 -0.57
C PRO A 86 3.44 -4.87 0.59
N VAL A 87 3.53 -4.28 1.79
CA VAL A 87 3.51 -5.01 3.05
C VAL A 87 2.11 -4.95 3.63
N ILE A 88 1.50 -6.12 3.89
CA ILE A 88 0.12 -6.23 4.39
C ILE A 88 0.06 -6.33 5.92
N SER A 89 -0.78 -5.48 6.51
CA SER A 89 -1.10 -5.48 7.93
C SER A 89 -2.61 -5.53 8.13
N LEU A 90 -3.08 -6.33 9.09
CA LEU A 90 -4.50 -6.52 9.40
C LEU A 90 -4.68 -6.57 10.92
N TRP A 91 -5.53 -5.71 11.49
CA TRP A 91 -5.76 -5.62 12.93
C TRP A 91 -7.14 -5.01 13.26
N ILE A 92 -7.52 -5.10 14.54
CA ILE A 92 -8.76 -4.54 15.10
C ILE A 92 -8.42 -3.31 15.94
N GLU A 93 -9.17 -2.22 15.75
CA GLU A 93 -9.21 -1.09 16.66
C GLU A 93 -10.42 -1.25 17.58
N GLU A 94 -10.21 -1.88 18.74
CA GLU A 94 -11.28 -2.36 19.64
C GLU A 94 -12.19 -1.22 20.13
N GLU A 95 -11.60 -0.08 20.50
CA GLU A 95 -12.32 1.09 21.02
C GLU A 95 -13.36 1.65 20.03
N LYS A 96 -13.09 1.51 18.73
CA LYS A 96 -13.97 2.00 17.67
C LYS A 96 -14.74 0.88 16.97
N ALA A 97 -14.51 -0.37 17.38
CA ALA A 97 -15.01 -1.57 16.71
C ALA A 97 -14.74 -1.54 15.19
N LEU A 98 -13.51 -1.22 14.80
CA LEU A 98 -13.09 -1.15 13.39
C LEU A 98 -12.11 -2.27 13.07
N LEU A 99 -12.26 -2.85 11.88
CA LEU A 99 -11.30 -3.76 11.28
C LEU A 99 -10.52 -3.01 10.21
N ILE A 100 -9.20 -3.04 10.29
CA ILE A 100 -8.32 -2.22 9.46
C ILE A 100 -7.36 -3.14 8.70
N CYS A 101 -7.36 -3.03 7.37
CA CYS A 101 -6.33 -3.60 6.51
C CYS A 101 -5.50 -2.50 5.88
N GLU A 102 -4.19 -2.61 5.95
CA GLU A 102 -3.27 -1.62 5.42
C GLU A 102 -2.23 -2.28 4.53
N ALA A 103 -2.13 -1.77 3.30
CA ALA A 103 -1.07 -2.05 2.35
C ALA A 103 -0.05 -0.90 2.42
N GLN A 104 1.14 -1.18 2.94
CA GLN A 104 2.19 -0.18 3.13
C GLN A 104 3.24 -0.25 2.03
N ARG A 105 3.82 0.91 1.69
CA ARG A 105 5.00 1.09 0.84
C ARG A 105 4.94 0.38 -0.52
N PHE A 106 3.82 0.51 -1.23
CA PHE A 106 3.68 -0.05 -2.59
C PHE A 106 3.77 1.02 -3.67
N TYR A 107 4.05 0.60 -4.90
CA TYR A 107 4.07 1.51 -6.04
C TYR A 107 3.85 0.72 -7.33
N PRO A 108 3.05 1.21 -8.31
CA PRO A 108 2.35 2.50 -8.35
C PRO A 108 1.07 2.56 -7.50
N GLN A 109 0.38 3.72 -7.49
CA GLN A 109 -0.78 3.97 -6.62
C GLN A 109 -1.97 3.00 -6.78
N ASN A 110 -2.14 2.38 -7.95
CA ASN A 110 -3.33 1.59 -8.25
C ASN A 110 -3.28 0.20 -7.58
N LEU A 111 -3.76 0.13 -6.33
CA LEU A 111 -3.90 -1.08 -5.53
C LEU A 111 -5.36 -1.26 -5.09
N THR A 112 -5.86 -2.49 -5.24
CA THR A 112 -7.21 -2.88 -4.81
C THR A 112 -7.12 -3.67 -3.52
N ILE A 113 -7.97 -3.32 -2.54
CA ILE A 113 -8.15 -4.08 -1.31
C ILE A 113 -9.52 -4.74 -1.38
N LEU A 114 -9.55 -6.07 -1.26
CA LEU A 114 -10.76 -6.87 -1.27
C LEU A 114 -10.92 -7.53 0.09
N TRP A 115 -12.10 -7.40 0.67
CA TRP A 115 -12.45 -8.10 1.89
C TRP A 115 -13.22 -9.37 1.56
N SER A 116 -12.70 -10.50 2.02
CA SER A 116 -13.43 -11.76 2.01
C SER A 116 -13.96 -12.03 3.41
N PHE A 117 -15.26 -11.78 3.57
CA PHE A 117 -16.07 -12.29 4.66
C PHE A 117 -16.76 -13.57 4.18
N SER A 118 -17.05 -14.50 5.08
CA SER A 118 -17.64 -15.78 4.70
C SER A 118 -18.94 -15.62 3.89
N LEU A 119 -19.73 -14.53 4.09
CA LEU A 119 -21.11 -14.46 3.59
C LEU A 119 -21.70 -13.05 3.33
N MET A 120 -20.96 -11.92 3.40
CA MET A 120 -21.58 -10.58 3.27
C MET A 120 -20.77 -9.55 2.49
N GLU A 121 -21.48 -8.77 1.68
CA GLU A 121 -20.99 -7.51 1.09
C GLU A 121 -20.90 -6.46 2.20
N THR A 122 -19.74 -5.86 2.37
CA THR A 122 -19.50 -4.90 3.46
C THR A 122 -18.93 -3.62 2.87
N GLN A 123 -19.53 -2.48 3.24
CA GLN A 123 -19.05 -1.18 2.83
C GLN A 123 -17.74 -0.87 3.56
N SER A 124 -16.66 -0.73 2.81
CA SER A 124 -15.37 -0.29 3.32
C SER A 124 -15.12 1.18 2.99
N TRP A 125 -14.35 1.85 3.84
CA TRP A 125 -13.79 3.16 3.56
C TRP A 125 -12.30 3.03 3.29
N ASP A 126 -11.88 3.50 2.12
CA ASP A 126 -10.50 3.47 1.68
C ASP A 126 -9.87 4.86 1.73
N ASN A 127 -8.66 4.95 2.24
CA ASN A 127 -7.81 6.14 2.17
C ASN A 127 -6.43 5.77 1.62
N VAL A 128 -5.88 6.67 0.81
CA VAL A 128 -4.55 6.52 0.20
C VAL A 128 -3.71 7.72 0.57
N THR A 129 -2.48 7.47 1.01
CA THR A 129 -1.49 8.50 1.33
C THR A 129 -0.20 8.23 0.57
N GLU A 130 0.42 9.27 0.03
CA GLU A 130 1.77 9.19 -0.53
C GLU A 130 2.79 9.31 0.60
N ASN A 131 3.77 8.40 0.63
CA ASN A 131 4.86 8.38 1.60
C ASN A 131 6.00 9.29 1.13
N GLU A 132 6.90 9.68 2.05
CA GLU A 132 8.06 10.52 1.72
C GLU A 132 8.96 9.91 0.63
N ASP A 133 9.09 8.58 0.59
CA ASP A 133 9.87 7.86 -0.42
C ASP A 133 9.20 7.75 -1.79
N ARG A 134 8.01 8.36 -1.97
CA ARG A 134 7.16 8.34 -3.17
C ARG A 134 6.48 6.99 -3.44
N THR A 135 6.48 6.09 -2.46
CA THR A 135 5.56 4.95 -2.44
C THR A 135 4.21 5.38 -1.87
N TYR A 136 3.22 4.49 -1.89
CA TYR A 136 1.88 4.72 -1.37
C TYR A 136 1.60 3.79 -0.19
N THR A 137 0.73 4.28 0.69
CA THR A 137 0.08 3.48 1.73
C THR A 137 -1.42 3.60 1.52
N LYS A 138 -2.12 2.46 1.49
CA LYS A 138 -3.57 2.40 1.31
C LYS A 138 -4.14 1.62 2.48
N ARG A 139 -5.10 2.24 3.16
CA ARG A 139 -5.80 1.63 4.28
C ARG A 139 -7.27 1.49 3.93
N SER A 140 -7.83 0.33 4.21
CA SER A 140 -9.25 0.02 4.08
C SER A 140 -9.79 -0.29 5.46
N THR A 141 -10.92 0.31 5.80
CA THR A 141 -11.55 0.22 7.12
C THR A 141 -12.97 -0.30 6.99
N VAL A 142 -13.31 -1.29 7.81
CA VAL A 142 -14.64 -1.89 7.89
C VAL A 142 -15.15 -1.79 9.33
N LYS A 143 -16.40 -1.38 9.50
CA LYS A 143 -17.03 -1.40 10.83
C LYS A 143 -17.39 -2.84 11.21
N ILE A 144 -16.97 -3.27 12.39
CA ILE A 144 -17.31 -4.59 12.91
C ILE A 144 -18.78 -4.60 13.30
N THR A 145 -19.52 -5.56 12.75
CA THR A 145 -20.93 -5.79 13.07
C THR A 145 -21.08 -7.08 13.87
N SER A 146 -22.18 -7.21 14.62
CA SER A 146 -22.42 -8.37 15.47
C SER A 146 -22.39 -9.71 14.71
N ARG A 147 -22.67 -9.68 13.40
CA ARG A 147 -22.71 -10.86 12.52
C ARG A 147 -21.32 -11.39 12.15
N MET A 148 -20.29 -10.56 12.26
CA MET A 148 -18.92 -10.90 11.87
C MET A 148 -18.17 -11.64 12.97
N TRP A 149 -18.64 -11.59 14.22
CA TRP A 149 -18.05 -12.34 15.33
C TRP A 149 -18.20 -13.85 15.11
N GLY A 150 -17.16 -14.58 15.48
CA GLY A 150 -17.02 -16.02 15.25
C GLY A 150 -16.58 -16.38 13.82
N GLN A 151 -16.35 -15.40 12.95
CA GLN A 151 -15.89 -15.64 11.57
C GLN A 151 -14.40 -15.31 11.39
N SER A 152 -13.78 -15.94 10.39
CA SER A 152 -12.48 -15.52 9.87
C SER A 152 -12.68 -14.47 8.79
N VAL A 153 -11.94 -13.36 8.90
CA VAL A 153 -11.93 -12.30 7.89
C VAL A 153 -10.60 -12.30 7.19
N THR A 154 -10.63 -12.25 5.86
CA THR A 154 -9.43 -12.15 5.04
C THR A 154 -9.41 -10.84 4.28
N CYS A 155 -8.30 -10.11 4.38
CA CYS A 155 -7.99 -9.00 3.50
C CYS A 155 -7.09 -9.50 2.37
N CYS A 156 -7.46 -9.22 1.12
CA CYS A 156 -6.72 -9.58 -0.08
C CYS A 156 -6.29 -8.31 -0.83
N LEU A 157 -5.04 -8.26 -1.26
CA LEU A 157 -4.48 -7.17 -2.04
C LEU A 157 -4.23 -7.62 -3.47
N GLU A 158 -4.70 -6.83 -4.42
CA GLU A 158 -4.36 -6.97 -5.83
C GLU A 158 -3.57 -5.75 -6.27
N HIS A 159 -2.39 -6.01 -6.82
CA HIS A 159 -1.49 -4.96 -7.25
C HIS A 159 -0.53 -5.51 -8.30
N ARG A 160 -0.15 -4.69 -9.29
CA ARG A 160 0.65 -5.13 -10.44
C ARG A 160 2.07 -5.61 -10.10
N SER A 161 2.58 -5.27 -8.92
CA SER A 161 3.88 -5.76 -8.45
C SER A 161 3.81 -7.18 -7.88
N LEU A 162 2.60 -7.70 -7.67
CA LEU A 162 2.36 -9.03 -7.14
C LEU A 162 2.13 -10.02 -8.28
N THR A 163 2.75 -11.19 -8.21
CA THR A 163 2.51 -12.31 -9.14
C THR A 163 1.24 -13.09 -8.80
N ALA A 164 0.78 -12.99 -7.54
CA ALA A 164 -0.45 -13.58 -7.03
C ALA A 164 -1.04 -12.66 -5.94
N PRO A 165 -2.35 -12.71 -5.67
CA PRO A 165 -2.96 -11.89 -4.62
C PRO A 165 -2.29 -12.13 -3.26
N LEU A 166 -1.97 -11.03 -2.55
CA LEU A 166 -1.39 -11.10 -1.21
C LEU A 166 -2.51 -10.99 -0.18
N SER A 167 -2.65 -11.98 0.71
CA SER A 167 -3.74 -12.00 1.69
C SER A 167 -3.28 -12.19 3.12
N LYS A 168 -4.09 -11.71 4.06
CA LYS A 168 -3.91 -11.91 5.50
C LYS A 168 -5.27 -12.11 6.15
N SER A 169 -5.34 -13.07 7.06
CA SER A 169 -6.58 -13.44 7.74
C SER A 169 -6.51 -13.18 9.24
N LEU A 170 -7.65 -12.86 9.84
CA LEU A 170 -7.83 -12.64 11.26
C LEU A 170 -9.16 -13.23 11.72
N ASN A 171 -9.13 -13.97 12.83
CA ASN A 171 -10.36 -14.49 13.42
C ASN A 171 -10.96 -13.47 14.38
N LEU A 172 -12.24 -13.13 14.18
CA LEU A 172 -12.97 -12.22 15.04
C LEU A 172 -13.61 -13.01 16.19
N TYR A 173 -12.87 -13.30 17.26
CA TYR A 173 -13.48 -13.86 18.47
C TYR A 173 -13.86 -12.73 19.43
N GLY A 174 -15.12 -12.69 19.84
CA GLY A 174 -15.56 -11.77 20.90
C GLY A 174 -14.81 -12.13 22.18
N SER A 175 -14.18 -11.15 22.82
CA SER A 175 -13.57 -11.39 24.12
C SER A 175 -14.68 -11.76 25.10
N VAL A 176 -14.70 -13.03 25.51
CA VAL A 176 -15.60 -13.60 26.53
C VAL A 176 -15.58 -12.77 27.82
N THR A 177 -14.53 -11.98 28.02
CA THR A 177 -14.34 -11.05 29.14
C THR A 177 -15.44 -9.99 29.27
N SER A 178 -16.01 -9.47 28.16
CA SER A 178 -17.05 -8.43 28.22
C SER A 178 -18.36 -8.97 28.79
N LEU A 179 -18.82 -10.13 28.30
CA LEU A 179 -20.00 -10.81 28.85
C LEU A 179 -19.76 -11.27 30.30
N TYR A 180 -18.54 -11.71 30.62
CA TYR A 180 -18.17 -12.09 31.99
C TYR A 180 -18.22 -10.88 32.94
N HIS A 181 -17.67 -9.73 32.55
CA HIS A 181 -17.70 -8.50 33.35
C HIS A 181 -19.13 -7.95 33.53
N GLN A 182 -20.00 -8.07 32.53
CA GLN A 182 -21.42 -7.66 32.65
C GLN A 182 -22.24 -8.60 33.54
N LEU A 183 -21.94 -9.91 33.51
CA LEU A 183 -22.64 -10.93 34.30
C LEU A 183 -22.10 -11.07 35.73
N PHE A 184 -20.86 -10.67 35.99
CA PHE A 184 -20.23 -10.75 37.31
C PHE A 184 -21.00 -9.98 38.41
N PRO A 185 -21.37 -8.69 38.24
CA PRO A 185 -22.12 -7.97 39.27
C PRO A 185 -23.51 -8.57 39.49
N VAL A 186 -24.16 -9.08 38.43
CA VAL A 186 -25.47 -9.73 38.53
C VAL A 186 -25.38 -11.06 39.30
N ARG A 187 -24.35 -11.88 39.01
CA ARG A 187 -24.09 -13.13 39.74
C ARG A 187 -23.78 -12.86 41.21
N VAL A 188 -22.95 -11.87 41.51
CA VAL A 188 -22.62 -11.48 42.90
C VAL A 188 -23.86 -11.00 43.64
N LEU A 189 -24.69 -10.15 43.02
CA LEU A 189 -25.93 -9.65 43.61
C LEU A 189 -26.92 -10.78 43.90
N MET A 190 -27.13 -11.71 42.96
CA MET A 190 -28.01 -12.87 43.16
C MET A 190 -27.52 -13.76 44.30
N THR A 191 -26.20 -14.00 44.40
CA THR A 191 -25.65 -14.79 45.51
C THR A 191 -25.81 -14.11 46.87
N LEU A 192 -25.64 -12.77 46.94
CA LEU A 192 -25.86 -11.99 48.16
C LEU A 192 -27.33 -12.06 48.60
N ILE A 193 -28.28 -11.93 47.67
CA ILE A 193 -29.72 -12.03 47.97
C ILE A 193 -30.08 -13.41 48.52
N LEU A 194 -29.54 -14.49 47.94
CA LEU A 194 -29.78 -15.86 48.39
C LEU A 194 -29.21 -16.13 49.80
N ILE A 195 -28.08 -15.53 50.17
CA ILE A 195 -27.45 -15.71 51.48
C ILE A 195 -28.12 -14.83 52.55
N LEU A 196 -28.51 -13.60 52.19
CA LEU A 196 -29.09 -12.64 53.13
C LEU A 196 -30.57 -12.94 53.44
N SER A 197 -31.33 -13.49 52.49
CA SER A 197 -32.75 -13.81 52.71
C SER A 197 -33.03 -14.77 53.88
N PRO A 198 -32.32 -15.90 54.08
CA PRO A 198 -32.53 -16.76 55.25
C PRO A 198 -32.07 -16.09 56.56
N LEU A 199 -31.01 -15.27 56.54
CA LEU A 199 -30.51 -14.55 57.72
C LEU A 199 -31.51 -13.48 58.18
N ILE A 200 -32.11 -12.75 57.24
CA ILE A 200 -33.16 -11.77 57.52
C ILE A 200 -34.41 -12.47 58.07
N CYS A 201 -34.79 -13.62 57.48
CA CYS A 201 -35.89 -14.45 58.02
C CYS A 201 -35.61 -14.92 59.46
N GLN A 202 -34.40 -15.37 59.77
CA GLN A 202 -34.03 -15.81 61.12
C GLN A 202 -34.06 -14.67 62.14
N LEU A 203 -33.54 -13.48 61.78
CA LEU A 203 -33.62 -12.29 62.63
C LEU A 203 -35.07 -11.88 62.88
N TYR A 204 -35.91 -11.87 61.84
CA TYR A 204 -37.32 -11.52 61.97
C TYR A 204 -38.07 -12.46 62.92
N ILE A 205 -37.83 -13.77 62.82
CA ILE A 205 -38.43 -14.77 63.72
C ILE A 205 -37.94 -14.59 65.16
N HIS A 206 -36.68 -14.17 65.37
CA HIS A 206 -36.12 -13.95 66.71
C HIS A 206 -36.68 -12.68 67.39
N PHE A 207 -37.00 -11.62 66.63
CA PHE A 207 -37.59 -10.40 67.19
C PHE A 207 -39.13 -10.45 67.32
N ALA A 208 -39.79 -11.39 66.65
CA ALA A 208 -41.25 -11.58 66.72
C ALA A 208 -41.72 -12.52 67.85
N LYS A 209 -40.80 -12.97 68.71
CA LYS A 209 -41.06 -13.71 69.96
C LYS A 209 -40.80 -12.81 71.16
#